data_AF-A0A0N0D3J8-F1
#
_entry.id   AF-A0A0N0D3J8-F1
#
_cell.length_a   1.000
_cell.length_b   1.000
_cell.length_c   1.000
_cell.angle_alpha   90.00
_cell.angle_beta   90.00
_cell.angle_gamma   90.00
#
_symmetry.space_group_name_H-M   'P 1'
#
loop_
_entity.id
_entity.type
_entity.pdbx_description
1 polymer ?
#
loop_
_entity_poly.entity_id
_entity_poly.type
_entity_poly.pdbx_seq_one_letter_code
_entity_poly.pdbx_strand_id
1 'polypeptide(L)'
;MIRFVYPNVENDEFAGKGVMLACCNSSVDLDEYEVAKPNLCNHTEIITAVKKLRNFPPQPNWNVYSKKGDIEKWSGDSMAFAYLMALVHLSLQLKWKITIDIWFTGSIELKGGDKLYPFLADVYPNEFEVKLKAFLSNKTDSIFFVPEADMSPEMIDLCNENNAKVVSVKKISKINPKKYKKKIIVEVGGDELFFLRDTLFKSPRLLEFPQLITMIKLVSLIILLTTCYYTSIETYNYWLFRKTKNEAIVFELLLF
;
A
#
# COMPACT_ATOMS: atom_id res chain seq x y z
N MET A 1 12.99 -9.11 0.93
CA MET A 1 11.96 -8.58 1.86
C MET A 1 12.13 -7.07 1.95
N ILE A 2 11.05 -6.32 2.04
CA ILE A 2 11.12 -4.86 2.22
C ILE A 2 11.22 -4.58 3.73
N ARG A 3 12.14 -3.70 4.10
CA ARG A 3 12.46 -3.39 5.49
C ARG A 3 12.13 -1.92 5.75
N PHE A 4 11.18 -1.68 6.65
CA PHE A 4 10.77 -0.35 7.07
C PHE A 4 11.64 0.04 8.26
N VAL A 5 12.50 1.03 8.07
CA VAL A 5 13.56 1.38 9.02
C VAL A 5 13.21 2.67 9.71
N TYR A 6 13.47 2.73 11.02
CA TYR A 6 13.34 3.95 11.81
C TYR A 6 14.65 4.23 12.55
N PRO A 7 15.23 5.43 12.40
CA PRO A 7 16.42 5.82 13.13
C PRO A 7 16.07 6.29 14.55
N ASN A 8 16.93 5.96 15.52
CA ASN A 8 16.77 6.31 16.93
C ASN A 8 17.93 7.18 17.41
N VAL A 9 17.61 8.07 18.33
CA VAL A 9 18.55 8.99 18.98
C VAL A 9 18.42 8.78 20.48
N GLU A 10 19.55 8.76 21.18
CA GLU A 10 19.62 8.65 22.64
C GLU A 10 20.71 9.61 23.11
N ASN A 11 20.41 10.45 24.11
CA ASN A 11 21.33 11.48 24.61
C ASN A 11 21.92 12.37 23.50
N ASP A 12 21.08 12.83 22.57
CA ASP A 12 21.47 13.65 21.40
C ASP A 12 22.46 12.97 20.42
N GLU A 13 22.69 11.66 20.55
CA GLU A 13 23.54 10.87 19.66
C GLU A 13 22.76 9.81 18.89
N PHE A 14 23.24 9.45 17.69
CA PHE A 14 22.63 8.39 16.91
C PHE A 14 22.88 7.03 17.57
N ALA A 15 21.85 6.47 18.18
CA ALA A 15 21.94 5.21 18.93
C ALA A 15 21.83 3.97 18.03
N GLY A 16 21.21 4.12 16.85
CA GLY A 16 21.06 3.04 15.88
C GLY A 16 19.77 3.15 15.07
N LYS A 17 19.43 2.08 14.38
CA LYS A 17 18.19 1.98 13.60
C LYS A 17 17.45 0.70 13.94
N GLY A 18 16.14 0.79 14.16
CA GLY A 18 15.27 -0.36 14.26
C GLY A 18 14.71 -0.75 12.89
N VAL A 19 14.29 -2.02 12.77
CA VAL A 19 13.77 -2.57 11.52
C VAL A 19 12.42 -3.23 11.76
N MET A 20 11.44 -2.87 10.94
CA MET A 20 10.12 -3.47 10.89
C MET A 20 9.90 -4.26 9.60
N LEU A 21 9.41 -5.48 9.75
CA LEU A 21 9.16 -6.44 8.68
C LEU A 21 7.66 -6.71 8.57
N ALA A 22 7.05 -6.30 7.48
CA ALA A 22 5.65 -6.63 7.19
C ALA A 22 5.60 -7.90 6.33
N CYS A 23 5.29 -9.04 6.94
CA CYS A 23 5.32 -10.34 6.27
C CYS A 23 4.38 -11.39 6.90
N CYS A 24 4.22 -12.52 6.20
CA CYS A 24 3.51 -13.69 6.72
C CYS A 24 4.35 -14.38 7.80
N ASN A 25 3.68 -14.94 8.82
CA ASN A 25 4.32 -15.72 9.88
C ASN A 25 5.23 -16.85 9.35
N SER A 26 4.85 -17.49 8.24
CA SER A 26 5.64 -18.56 7.62
C SER A 26 6.93 -18.08 6.91
N SER A 27 7.18 -16.77 6.86
CA SER A 27 8.30 -16.17 6.13
C SER A 27 9.28 -15.41 7.03
N VAL A 28 9.08 -15.48 8.35
CA VAL A 28 9.94 -14.84 9.35
C VAL A 28 10.52 -15.90 10.28
N ASP A 29 11.77 -15.69 10.69
CA ASP A 29 12.39 -16.49 11.73
C ASP A 29 11.89 -16.03 13.11
N LEU A 30 11.02 -16.82 13.73
CA LEU A 30 10.42 -16.50 15.04
C LEU A 30 11.39 -16.68 16.21
N ASP A 31 12.57 -17.26 15.98
CA ASP A 31 13.61 -17.31 17.00
C ASP A 31 14.31 -15.96 17.13
N GLU A 32 14.50 -15.25 16.01
CA GLU A 32 15.12 -13.91 15.97
C GLU A 32 14.10 -12.76 16.10
N TYR A 33 12.88 -12.92 15.57
CA TYR A 33 11.89 -11.85 15.48
C TYR A 33 10.64 -12.14 16.32
N GLU A 34 9.93 -11.07 16.68
CA GLU A 34 8.64 -11.12 17.37
C GLU A 34 7.65 -10.13 16.76
N VAL A 35 6.36 -10.30 17.05
CA VAL A 35 5.32 -9.37 16.60
C VAL A 35 5.60 -8.00 17.20
N ALA A 36 5.68 -6.98 16.35
CA ALA A 36 6.06 -5.65 16.75
C ALA A 36 5.00 -5.03 17.68
N LYS A 37 5.45 -4.57 18.84
CA LYS A 37 4.69 -3.81 19.85
C LYS A 37 5.42 -2.52 20.17
N PRO A 38 5.54 -1.59 19.21
CA PRO A 38 6.37 -0.40 19.38
C PRO A 38 5.86 0.45 20.56
N ASN A 39 6.80 0.96 21.37
CA ASN A 39 6.51 1.82 22.51
C ASN A 39 6.23 3.25 22.03
N LEU A 40 4.98 3.49 21.64
CA LEU A 40 4.47 4.72 21.03
C LEU A 40 3.40 5.34 21.94
N CYS A 41 3.45 6.65 22.15
CA CYS A 41 2.46 7.36 22.96
C CYS A 41 1.07 7.25 22.32
N ASN A 42 1.01 7.33 20.99
CA ASN A 42 -0.24 7.48 20.23
C ASN A 42 -0.63 6.22 19.43
N HIS A 43 -0.51 5.03 20.02
CA HIS A 43 -0.81 3.78 19.30
C HIS A 43 -2.22 3.77 18.69
N THR A 44 -3.24 4.26 19.40
CA THR A 44 -4.63 4.35 18.93
C THR A 44 -4.76 5.23 17.67
N GLU A 45 -4.01 6.33 17.61
CA GLU A 45 -4.01 7.23 16.45
C GLU A 45 -3.43 6.55 15.22
N ILE A 46 -2.33 5.81 15.39
CA ILE A 46 -1.70 5.04 14.31
C ILE A 46 -2.66 3.98 13.79
N ILE A 47 -3.31 3.21 14.66
CA ILE A 47 -4.30 2.21 14.23
C ILE A 47 -5.47 2.86 13.48
N THR A 48 -5.91 4.04 13.92
CA THR A 48 -6.96 4.81 13.23
C THR A 48 -6.47 5.34 11.89
N ALA A 49 -5.23 5.82 11.80
CA ALA A 49 -4.60 6.27 10.58
C ALA A 49 -4.46 5.12 9.58
N VAL A 50 -4.03 3.94 10.04
CA VAL A 50 -4.00 2.71 9.24
C VAL A 50 -5.38 2.40 8.69
N LYS A 51 -6.44 2.45 9.51
CA LYS A 51 -7.83 2.22 9.05
C LYS A 51 -8.28 3.20 7.97
N LYS A 52 -7.82 4.46 8.02
CA LYS A 52 -8.14 5.49 7.02
C LYS A 52 -7.32 5.34 5.75
N LEU A 53 -6.04 4.95 5.88
CA LEU A 53 -5.14 4.78 4.76
C LEU A 53 -5.37 3.45 4.04
N ARG A 54 -5.74 2.37 4.76
CA ARG A 54 -6.08 1.08 4.16
C ARG A 54 -7.55 1.05 3.74
N ASN A 55 -7.80 0.63 2.51
CA ASN A 55 -9.17 0.38 2.04
C ASN A 55 -9.63 -1.07 2.34
N PHE A 56 -8.74 -1.92 2.87
CA PHE A 56 -8.96 -3.37 3.04
C PHE A 56 -8.32 -3.89 4.33
N PRO A 57 -8.90 -4.92 4.97
CA PRO A 57 -8.26 -5.59 6.11
C PRO A 57 -6.90 -6.20 5.69
N PRO A 58 -5.98 -6.40 6.65
CA PRO A 58 -4.73 -7.10 6.39
C PRO A 58 -5.01 -8.56 6.00
N GLN A 59 -4.06 -9.19 5.30
CA GLN A 59 -4.17 -10.61 5.01
C GLN A 59 -4.10 -11.45 6.31
N PRO A 60 -4.84 -12.56 6.42
CA PRO A 60 -4.74 -13.46 7.56
C PRO A 60 -3.29 -13.95 7.75
N ASN A 61 -2.82 -14.04 9.00
CA ASN A 61 -1.47 -14.46 9.39
C ASN A 61 -0.31 -13.54 8.96
N TRP A 62 -0.62 -12.34 8.48
CA TRP A 62 0.36 -11.29 8.24
C TRP A 62 0.45 -10.34 9.43
N ASN A 63 1.67 -10.06 9.87
CA ASN A 63 1.94 -9.13 10.96
C ASN A 63 3.15 -8.27 10.62
N VAL A 64 3.33 -7.20 11.42
CA VAL A 64 4.61 -6.50 11.48
C VAL A 64 5.45 -7.18 12.56
N TYR A 65 6.70 -7.49 12.22
CA TYR A 65 7.68 -8.07 13.12
C TYR A 65 8.87 -7.13 13.31
N SER A 66 9.49 -7.21 14.48
CA SER A 66 10.75 -6.55 14.82
C SER A 66 11.69 -7.56 15.44
N LYS A 67 12.99 -7.28 15.44
CA LYS A 67 13.97 -8.15 16.10
C LYS A 67 13.71 -8.15 17.60
N LYS A 68 13.83 -9.32 18.25
CA LYS A 68 13.65 -9.42 19.71
C LYS A 68 14.63 -8.50 20.43
N GLY A 69 14.12 -7.76 21.42
CA GLY A 69 14.89 -6.79 22.20
C GLY A 69 15.09 -5.42 21.56
N ASP A 70 14.81 -5.23 20.26
CA ASP A 70 14.87 -3.90 19.64
C ASP A 70 13.78 -2.98 20.22
N ILE A 71 12.57 -3.50 20.46
CA ILE A 71 11.45 -2.68 20.97
C ILE A 71 11.70 -2.17 22.38
N GLU A 72 12.31 -2.98 23.23
CA GLU A 72 12.62 -2.57 24.61
C GLU A 72 13.73 -1.53 24.64
N LYS A 73 14.59 -1.52 23.62
CA LYS A 73 15.71 -0.60 23.47
C LYS A 73 15.31 0.75 22.89
N TRP A 74 14.28 0.78 22.05
CA TRP A 74 13.91 1.98 21.29
C TRP A 74 12.54 2.51 21.71
N SER A 75 12.46 3.79 22.07
CA SER A 75 11.21 4.48 22.41
C SER A 75 11.07 5.79 21.65
N GLY A 76 9.83 6.24 21.45
CA GLY A 76 9.55 7.58 20.94
C GLY A 76 8.72 7.60 19.66
N ASP A 77 7.97 8.68 19.47
CA ASP A 77 6.95 8.77 18.43
C ASP A 77 7.53 8.88 17.01
N SER A 78 8.83 9.16 16.85
CA SER A 78 9.47 9.22 15.53
C SER A 78 9.48 7.89 14.76
N MET A 79 9.28 6.75 15.44
CA MET A 79 9.13 5.44 14.77
C MET A 79 7.70 5.19 14.24
N ALA A 80 6.74 6.02 14.62
CA ALA A 80 5.34 5.86 14.26
C ALA A 80 5.14 5.81 12.74
N PHE A 81 5.91 6.62 11.99
CA PHE A 81 5.80 6.63 10.54
C PHE A 81 6.26 5.31 9.89
N ALA A 82 7.39 4.75 10.32
CA ALA A 82 7.85 3.44 9.82
C ALA A 82 6.80 2.35 10.11
N TYR A 83 6.25 2.36 11.32
CA TYR A 83 5.24 1.40 11.75
C TYR A 83 3.93 1.52 10.96
N LEU A 84 3.45 2.75 10.76
CA LEU A 84 2.29 3.05 9.93
C LEU A 84 2.47 2.46 8.52
N MET A 85 3.61 2.71 7.89
CA MET A 85 3.89 2.25 6.53
C MET A 85 4.02 0.73 6.44
N ALA A 86 4.61 0.09 7.46
CA ALA A 86 4.65 -1.37 7.57
C ALA A 86 3.23 -1.96 7.71
N LEU A 87 2.37 -1.37 8.52
CA LEU A 87 0.98 -1.80 8.69
C LEU A 87 0.16 -1.62 7.40
N VAL A 88 0.34 -0.50 6.69
CA VAL A 88 -0.28 -0.29 5.37
C VAL A 88 0.20 -1.35 4.37
N HIS A 89 1.47 -1.76 4.45
CA HIS A 89 2.02 -2.80 3.59
C HIS A 89 1.36 -4.18 3.77
N LEU A 90 0.82 -4.48 4.96
CA LEU A 90 0.09 -5.74 5.19
C LEU A 90 -1.18 -5.86 4.34
N SER A 91 -1.78 -4.73 3.95
CA SER A 91 -2.97 -4.69 3.10
C SER A 91 -2.65 -4.37 1.65
N LEU A 92 -1.57 -3.61 1.40
CA LEU A 92 -1.23 -3.10 0.07
C LEU A 92 0.19 -3.50 -0.34
N GLN A 93 0.32 -4.04 -1.56
CA GLN A 93 1.65 -4.35 -2.09
C GLN A 93 2.38 -3.08 -2.52
N LEU A 94 3.67 -2.96 -2.17
CA LEU A 94 4.51 -1.89 -2.70
C LEU A 94 4.65 -2.01 -4.24
N LYS A 95 4.62 -0.86 -4.92
CA LYS A 95 4.88 -0.77 -6.37
C LYS A 95 6.34 -1.10 -6.68
N TRP A 96 7.23 -0.70 -5.78
CA TRP A 96 8.65 -0.92 -5.94
C TRP A 96 9.02 -2.37 -5.63
N LYS A 97 9.52 -3.08 -6.65
CA LYS A 97 10.06 -4.43 -6.49
C LYS A 97 11.51 -4.39 -5.99
N ILE A 98 11.76 -3.78 -4.85
CA ILE A 98 13.09 -3.56 -4.29
C ILE A 98 13.30 -4.35 -2.99
N THR A 99 14.56 -4.63 -2.67
CA THR A 99 14.99 -5.27 -1.42
C THR A 99 15.97 -4.34 -0.72
N ILE A 100 15.52 -3.11 -0.45
CA ILE A 100 16.31 -2.09 0.25
C ILE A 100 15.62 -1.71 1.55
N ASP A 101 16.40 -1.12 2.44
CA ASP A 101 15.91 -0.42 3.61
C ASP A 101 15.32 0.91 3.15
N ILE A 102 14.10 1.16 3.59
CA ILE A 102 13.45 2.45 3.39
C ILE A 102 13.32 3.08 4.76
N TRP A 103 14.01 4.21 4.95
CA TRP A 103 14.01 4.92 6.22
C TRP A 103 12.77 5.81 6.30
N PHE A 104 12.20 5.90 7.50
CA PHE A 104 11.07 6.76 7.83
C PHE A 104 11.31 7.38 9.20
N THR A 105 10.99 8.66 9.35
CA THR A 105 10.94 9.35 10.65
C THR A 105 9.73 10.27 10.65
N GLY A 106 9.10 10.45 11.80
CA GLY A 106 7.95 11.33 11.95
C GLY A 106 6.91 10.76 12.90
N SER A 107 6.20 11.66 13.54
CA SER A 107 5.10 11.35 14.44
C SER A 107 3.79 11.32 13.66
N ILE A 108 2.84 10.49 14.09
CA ILE A 108 1.52 10.40 13.43
C ILE A 108 0.48 10.99 14.36
N GLU A 109 -0.24 11.99 13.85
CA GLU A 109 -1.34 12.66 14.53
C GLU A 109 -2.66 12.44 13.77
N LEU A 110 -3.78 12.73 14.44
CA LEU A 110 -5.08 12.88 13.81
C LEU A 110 -5.58 14.32 13.96
N LYS A 111 -5.81 15.01 12.85
CA LYS A 111 -6.33 16.38 12.83
C LYS A 111 -7.73 16.43 12.21
N GLY A 112 -8.49 17.52 12.40
CA GLY A 112 -9.72 17.77 11.60
C GLY A 112 -11.08 17.55 12.27
N GLY A 113 -11.19 17.73 13.59
CA GLY A 113 -12.48 17.71 14.30
C GLY A 113 -13.27 16.42 14.02
N ASP A 114 -14.51 16.56 13.55
CA ASP A 114 -15.42 15.45 13.26
C ASP A 114 -14.90 14.49 12.18
N LYS A 115 -14.00 14.96 11.30
CA LYS A 115 -13.37 14.16 10.25
C LYS A 115 -11.87 14.08 10.49
N LEU A 116 -11.49 13.29 11.49
CA LEU A 116 -10.09 12.98 11.76
C LEU A 116 -9.38 12.53 10.47
N TYR A 117 -8.26 13.16 10.14
CA TYR A 117 -7.39 12.83 9.03
C TYR A 117 -5.98 12.55 9.56
N PRO A 118 -5.29 11.51 9.05
CA PRO A 118 -3.89 11.25 9.42
C PRO A 118 -3.02 12.41 8.98
N PHE A 119 -2.18 12.87 9.90
CA PHE A 119 -1.22 13.94 9.66
C PHE A 119 0.18 13.48 10.08
N LEU A 120 1.18 13.74 9.24
CA LEU A 120 2.59 13.52 9.56
C LEU A 120 3.12 14.78 10.26
N ALA A 121 3.44 14.65 11.54
CA ALA A 121 4.07 15.71 12.32
C ALA A 121 5.60 15.59 12.29
N ASP A 122 6.23 16.71 12.58
CA ASP A 122 7.66 16.87 12.82
C ASP A 122 8.15 16.01 13.98
N VAL A 123 9.47 15.88 14.08
CA VAL A 123 10.14 15.29 15.24
C VAL A 123 10.93 16.38 15.97
N TYR A 124 11.47 16.07 17.14
CA TYR A 124 12.31 17.02 17.84
C TYR A 124 13.48 17.49 16.95
N PRO A 125 13.67 18.81 16.74
CA PRO A 125 14.64 19.33 15.76
C PRO A 125 16.07 18.81 15.94
N ASN A 126 16.54 18.74 17.20
CA ASN A 126 17.87 18.25 17.52
C ASN A 126 18.04 16.77 17.12
N GLU A 127 16.99 15.96 17.28
CA GLU A 127 17.05 14.56 16.89
C GLU A 127 17.00 14.40 15.37
N PHE A 128 16.28 15.27 14.66
CA PHE A 128 16.16 15.19 13.20
C PHE A 128 17.52 15.32 12.52
N GLU A 129 18.31 16.33 12.88
CA GLU A 129 19.64 16.56 12.31
C GLU A 129 20.53 15.34 12.52
N VAL A 130 20.52 14.75 13.72
CA VAL A 130 21.28 13.54 14.05
C VAL A 130 20.85 12.35 13.18
N LYS A 131 19.53 12.12 13.04
CA LYS A 131 18.96 11.07 12.18
C LYS A 131 19.34 11.28 10.72
N LEU A 132 19.30 12.52 10.24
CA LEU A 132 19.67 12.88 8.88
C LEU A 132 21.16 12.63 8.61
N LYS A 133 22.07 13.08 9.49
CA LYS A 133 23.51 12.82 9.38
C LYS A 133 23.83 11.33 9.38
N ALA A 134 23.16 10.55 10.23
CA ALA A 134 23.31 9.09 10.26
C ALA A 134 22.87 8.43 8.95
N PHE A 135 21.73 8.87 8.38
CA PHE A 135 21.31 8.40 7.07
C PHE A 135 22.31 8.81 5.97
N LEU A 136 22.78 10.06 5.94
CA LEU A 136 23.69 10.55 4.90
C LEU A 136 25.06 9.85 4.91
N SER A 137 25.56 9.47 6.10
CA SER A 137 26.82 8.72 6.24
C SER A 137 26.70 7.22 5.95
N ASN A 138 25.49 6.65 5.97
CA ASN A 138 25.25 5.25 5.67
C ASN A 138 25.55 4.93 4.19
N LYS A 139 26.28 3.84 3.90
CA LYS A 139 26.70 3.53 2.51
C LYS A 139 25.68 2.74 1.68
N THR A 140 24.74 2.05 2.32
CA THR A 140 23.85 1.06 1.67
C THR A 140 22.47 1.60 1.38
N ASP A 141 21.97 2.47 2.25
CA ASP A 141 20.58 2.87 2.27
C ASP A 141 20.39 4.12 1.41
N SER A 142 19.37 4.12 0.55
CA SER A 142 19.27 5.11 -0.53
C SER A 142 18.03 5.99 -0.47
N ILE A 143 17.05 5.70 0.39
CA ILE A 143 15.81 6.46 0.50
C ILE A 143 15.44 6.70 1.96
N PHE A 144 15.14 7.96 2.29
CA PHE A 144 14.63 8.39 3.58
C PHE A 144 13.41 9.30 3.40
N PHE A 145 12.27 8.92 3.97
CA PHE A 145 11.07 9.75 4.04
C PHE A 145 11.05 10.52 5.36
N VAL A 146 10.88 11.83 5.26
CA VAL A 146 10.95 12.77 6.38
C VAL A 146 9.77 13.74 6.32
N PRO A 147 9.30 14.29 7.46
CA PRO A 147 8.33 15.38 7.47
C PRO A 147 8.91 16.61 6.76
N GLU A 148 8.13 17.25 5.90
CA GLU A 148 8.54 18.49 5.24
C GLU A 148 8.88 19.59 6.26
N ALA A 149 8.16 19.62 7.39
CA ALA A 149 8.38 20.58 8.48
C ALA A 149 9.77 20.49 9.12
N ASP A 150 10.44 19.34 9.05
CA ASP A 150 11.79 19.14 9.59
C ASP A 150 12.90 19.63 8.64
N MET A 151 12.58 19.90 7.37
CA MET A 151 13.55 20.22 6.31
C MET A 151 13.79 21.73 6.19
N SER A 152 14.53 22.29 7.15
CA SER A 152 14.99 23.68 7.09
C SER A 152 16.01 23.91 5.96
N PRO A 153 16.28 25.17 5.55
CA PRO A 153 17.33 25.48 4.57
C PRO A 153 18.69 24.85 4.90
N GLU A 154 19.07 24.83 6.18
CA GLU A 154 20.32 24.23 6.66
C GLU A 154 20.33 22.71 6.45
N MET A 155 19.20 22.03 6.66
CA MET A 155 19.07 20.59 6.41
C MET A 155 19.15 20.26 4.91
N ILE A 156 18.58 21.13 4.06
CA ILE A 156 18.68 21.00 2.60
C ILE A 156 20.13 21.19 2.14
N ASP A 157 20.83 22.18 2.67
CA ASP A 157 22.26 22.42 2.37
C ASP A 157 23.11 21.23 2.78
N LEU A 158 22.90 20.70 4.00
CA LEU A 158 23.57 19.47 4.48
C LEU A 158 23.34 18.28 3.52
N CYS A 159 22.12 18.12 3.00
CA CYS A 159 21.82 17.08 2.00
C CYS A 159 22.60 17.30 0.70
N ASN A 160 22.66 18.55 0.21
CA ASN A 160 23.35 18.91 -1.03
C ASN A 160 24.86 18.66 -0.92
N GLU A 161 25.47 19.04 0.20
CA GLU A 161 26.89 18.80 0.50
C GLU A 161 27.24 17.30 0.48
N ASN A 162 26.30 16.47 0.92
CA ASN A 162 26.45 15.01 0.92
C ASN A 162 25.98 14.33 -0.38
N ASN A 163 25.78 15.11 -1.46
CA ASN A 163 25.30 14.62 -2.76
C ASN A 163 23.95 13.87 -2.68
N ALA A 164 23.15 14.10 -1.65
CA ALA A 164 21.79 13.60 -1.54
C ALA A 164 20.83 14.51 -2.30
N LYS A 165 19.79 13.93 -2.88
CA LYS A 165 18.75 14.67 -3.59
C LYS A 165 17.51 14.79 -2.71
N VAL A 166 17.10 16.01 -2.43
CA VAL A 166 15.82 16.30 -1.78
C VAL A 166 14.72 16.38 -2.83
N VAL A 167 13.60 15.67 -2.62
CA VAL A 167 12.46 15.62 -3.53
C VAL A 167 11.14 15.54 -2.77
N SER A 168 10.07 16.07 -3.34
CA SER A 168 8.72 15.86 -2.82
C SER A 168 8.14 14.48 -3.17
N VAL A 169 7.07 14.06 -2.48
CA VAL A 169 6.31 12.84 -2.78
C VAL A 169 5.87 12.79 -4.25
N LYS A 170 5.47 13.92 -4.83
CA LYS A 170 5.05 13.96 -6.24
C LYS A 170 6.20 13.59 -7.19
N LYS A 171 7.43 13.99 -6.86
CA LYS A 171 8.62 13.69 -7.67
C LYS A 171 9.06 12.24 -7.48
N ILE A 172 8.98 11.66 -6.28
CA ILE A 172 9.39 10.26 -6.04
C ILE A 172 8.56 9.26 -6.84
N SER A 173 7.28 9.57 -7.11
CA SER A 173 6.39 8.74 -7.95
C SER A 173 6.94 8.44 -9.36
N LYS A 174 7.82 9.32 -9.87
CA LYS A 174 8.42 9.23 -11.21
C LYS A 174 9.82 8.62 -11.19
N ILE A 175 10.39 8.40 -10.01
CA ILE A 175 11.75 7.86 -9.86
C ILE A 175 11.68 6.34 -9.83
N ASN A 176 12.63 5.68 -10.49
CA ASN A 176 12.85 4.24 -10.35
C ASN A 176 13.95 4.00 -9.30
N PRO A 177 13.61 3.51 -8.09
CA PRO A 177 14.59 3.31 -7.02
C PRO A 177 15.76 2.40 -7.42
N LYS A 178 15.54 1.42 -8.30
CA LYS A 178 16.59 0.49 -8.75
C LYS A 178 17.69 1.16 -9.58
N LYS A 179 17.34 2.24 -10.28
CA LYS A 179 18.26 2.97 -11.17
C LYS A 179 18.93 4.13 -10.46
N TYR A 180 18.49 4.45 -9.24
CA TYR A 180 18.98 5.61 -8.53
C TYR A 180 20.20 5.25 -7.69
N LYS A 181 21.35 5.84 -8.01
CA LYS A 181 22.62 5.59 -7.32
C LYS A 181 22.89 6.58 -6.18
N LYS A 182 22.21 7.73 -6.16
CA LYS A 182 22.37 8.75 -5.13
C LYS A 182 21.38 8.51 -3.98
N LYS A 183 21.66 9.06 -2.81
CA LYS A 183 20.69 9.13 -1.72
C LYS A 183 19.54 10.06 -2.09
N ILE A 184 18.35 9.71 -1.66
CA ILE A 184 17.14 10.51 -1.83
C ILE A 184 16.54 10.78 -0.46
N ILE A 185 16.30 12.04 -0.17
CA ILE A 185 15.44 12.49 0.92
C ILE A 185 14.09 12.85 0.29
N VAL A 186 13.02 12.23 0.78
CA VAL A 186 11.66 12.49 0.34
C VAL A 186 10.96 13.32 1.40
N GLU A 187 10.70 14.57 1.09
CA GLU A 187 9.85 15.47 1.88
C GLU A 187 8.40 15.03 1.73
N VAL A 188 7.76 14.82 2.87
CA VAL A 188 6.36 14.44 2.99
C VAL A 188 5.62 15.55 3.74
N GLY A 189 4.75 16.26 3.03
CA GLY A 189 3.87 17.23 3.66
C GLY A 189 2.93 16.55 4.66
N GLY A 190 2.55 17.28 5.71
CA GLY A 190 1.80 16.68 6.81
C GLY A 190 0.47 16.03 6.38
N ASP A 191 -0.21 16.61 5.40
CA ASP A 191 -1.46 16.10 4.82
C ASP A 191 -1.27 15.14 3.63
N GLU A 192 -0.02 14.83 3.25
CA GLU A 192 0.28 14.04 2.06
C GLU A 192 0.24 12.51 2.29
N LEU A 193 -0.07 12.01 3.50
CA LEU A 193 -0.02 10.58 3.81
C LEU A 193 -0.87 9.70 2.86
N PHE A 194 -2.04 10.19 2.44
CA PHE A 194 -2.87 9.50 1.42
C PHE A 194 -2.17 9.45 0.05
N PHE A 195 -1.59 10.58 -0.37
CA PHE A 195 -0.89 10.68 -1.65
C PHE A 195 0.40 9.86 -1.65
N LEU A 196 1.12 9.82 -0.52
CA LEU A 196 2.29 8.98 -0.33
C LEU A 196 1.92 7.50 -0.42
N ARG A 197 0.85 7.08 0.25
CA ARG A 197 0.32 5.71 0.11
C ARG A 197 0.06 5.39 -1.36
N ASP A 198 -0.68 6.24 -2.05
CA ASP A 198 -1.02 6.00 -3.46
C ASP A 198 0.19 6.05 -4.38
N THR A 199 1.25 6.75 -3.98
CA THR A 199 2.53 6.80 -4.67
C THR A 199 3.30 5.50 -4.50
N LEU A 200 3.45 5.01 -3.27
CA LEU A 200 4.31 3.87 -2.93
C LEU A 200 3.65 2.51 -3.13
N PHE A 201 2.37 2.40 -2.82
CA PHE A 201 1.65 1.14 -2.87
C PHE A 201 0.78 1.05 -4.11
N LYS A 202 0.68 -0.16 -4.66
CA LYS A 202 -0.29 -0.44 -5.70
C LYS A 202 -1.66 -0.17 -5.09
N SER A 203 -2.47 0.61 -5.79
CA SER A 203 -3.91 0.61 -5.50
C SER A 203 -4.33 -0.85 -5.47
N PRO A 204 -5.06 -1.29 -4.44
CA PRO A 204 -5.66 -2.62 -4.46
C PRO A 204 -6.41 -2.65 -5.77
N ARG A 205 -6.00 -3.51 -6.70
CA ARG A 205 -6.77 -3.70 -7.92
C ARG A 205 -8.14 -4.05 -7.37
N LEU A 206 -9.11 -3.14 -7.52
CA LEU A 206 -10.54 -3.46 -7.43
C LEU A 206 -10.60 -4.78 -8.14
N LEU A 207 -10.81 -5.84 -7.36
CA LEU A 207 -10.38 -7.16 -7.77
C LEU A 207 -10.79 -7.33 -9.23
N GLU A 208 -9.79 -7.31 -10.12
CA GLU A 208 -9.80 -8.20 -11.23
C GLU A 208 -9.78 -9.55 -10.50
N PHE A 209 -10.93 -9.98 -10.00
CA PHE A 209 -11.21 -11.35 -9.72
C PHE A 209 -11.32 -11.87 -11.15
N PRO A 210 -10.24 -12.41 -11.76
CA PRO A 210 -10.41 -13.09 -13.03
C PRO A 210 -11.54 -14.10 -12.90
N GLN A 211 -11.75 -14.67 -11.71
CA GLN A 211 -12.89 -15.50 -11.36
C GLN A 211 -14.25 -14.79 -11.46
N LEU A 212 -14.45 -13.57 -10.95
CA LEU A 212 -15.72 -12.84 -11.06
C LEU A 212 -15.98 -12.38 -12.49
N ILE A 213 -14.96 -11.88 -13.20
CA ILE A 213 -15.08 -11.52 -14.63
C ILE A 213 -15.37 -12.77 -15.45
N THR A 214 -14.72 -13.90 -15.16
CA THR A 214 -15.00 -15.21 -15.79
C THR A 214 -16.40 -15.68 -15.45
N MET A 215 -16.86 -15.50 -14.20
CA MET A 215 -18.21 -15.85 -13.77
C MET A 215 -19.26 -15.01 -14.48
N ILE A 216 -19.05 -13.69 -14.57
CA ILE A 216 -19.94 -12.79 -15.30
C ILE A 216 -19.99 -13.20 -16.77
N LYS A 217 -18.83 -13.47 -17.40
CA LYS A 217 -18.78 -13.97 -18.79
C LYS A 217 -19.50 -15.31 -18.95
N LEU A 218 -19.34 -16.24 -18.01
CA LEU A 218 -19.99 -17.54 -18.02
C LEU A 218 -21.51 -17.39 -17.90
N VAL A 219 -21.98 -16.57 -16.95
CA VAL A 219 -23.41 -16.27 -16.76
C VAL A 219 -23.98 -15.58 -18.01
N SER A 220 -23.29 -14.59 -18.58
CA SER A 220 -23.71 -13.95 -19.83
C SER A 220 -23.76 -14.93 -21.00
N LEU A 221 -22.82 -15.88 -21.09
CA LEU A 221 -22.82 -16.93 -22.10
C LEU A 221 -24.00 -17.90 -21.93
N ILE A 222 -24.28 -18.32 -20.69
CA ILE A 222 -25.43 -19.18 -20.38
C ILE A 222 -26.73 -18.49 -20.79
N ILE A 223 -26.91 -17.21 -20.42
CA ILE A 223 -28.08 -16.41 -20.80
C ILE A 223 -28.23 -16.33 -22.33
N LEU A 224 -27.13 -16.08 -23.05
CA LEU A 224 -27.13 -16.02 -24.51
C LEU A 224 -27.56 -17.37 -25.12
N LEU A 225 -26.96 -18.47 -24.67
CA LEU A 225 -27.27 -19.82 -25.16
C LEU A 225 -28.72 -20.20 -24.87
N THR A 226 -29.24 -19.90 -23.68
CA THR A 226 -30.64 -20.15 -23.36
C THR A 226 -31.57 -19.33 -24.25
N THR A 227 -31.26 -18.05 -24.50
CA THR A 227 -32.06 -17.20 -25.38
C THR A 227 -32.05 -17.74 -26.82
N CYS A 228 -30.90 -18.15 -27.34
CA CYS A 228 -30.78 -18.77 -28.66
C CYS A 228 -31.54 -20.10 -28.77
N TYR A 229 -31.52 -20.91 -27.72
CA TYR A 229 -32.25 -22.17 -27.68
C TYR A 229 -33.76 -21.93 -27.73
N TYR A 230 -34.29 -21.03 -26.90
CA TYR A 230 -35.71 -20.67 -26.90
C TYR A 230 -36.16 -20.09 -28.25
N THR A 231 -35.41 -19.15 -28.84
CA THR A 231 -35.76 -18.59 -30.15
C THR A 231 -35.71 -19.63 -31.27
N SER A 232 -34.79 -20.61 -31.19
CA SER A 232 -34.75 -21.72 -32.15
C SER A 232 -35.98 -22.64 -32.04
N ILE A 233 -36.46 -22.92 -30.81
CA ILE A 233 -37.68 -23.70 -30.58
C ILE A 233 -38.90 -22.96 -31.11
N GLU A 234 -39.04 -21.67 -30.79
CA GLU A 234 -40.16 -20.87 -31.28
C GLU A 234 -40.17 -20.81 -32.82
N THR A 235 -39.01 -20.61 -33.42
CA THR A 235 -38.86 -20.61 -34.88
C THR A 235 -39.24 -21.96 -35.49
N TYR A 236 -38.81 -23.07 -34.87
CA TYR A 236 -39.16 -24.42 -35.30
C TYR A 236 -40.67 -24.69 -35.19
N ASN A 237 -41.27 -24.36 -34.05
CA ASN A 237 -42.71 -24.51 -33.82
C ASN A 237 -43.54 -23.66 -34.81
N TYR A 238 -43.09 -22.44 -35.11
CA TYR A 238 -43.70 -21.58 -36.11
C TYR A 238 -43.66 -22.21 -37.51
N TRP A 239 -42.51 -22.78 -37.91
CA TRP A 239 -42.38 -23.48 -39.19
C TRP A 239 -43.24 -24.74 -39.27
N LEU A 240 -43.26 -25.54 -38.20
CA LEU A 240 -44.09 -26.73 -38.11
C LEU A 240 -45.58 -26.38 -38.25
N PHE A 241 -46.05 -25.38 -37.51
CA PHE A 241 -47.41 -24.86 -37.60
C PHE A 241 -47.76 -24.37 -39.01
N ARG A 242 -46.85 -23.63 -39.66
CA ARG A 242 -47.04 -23.16 -41.03
C ARG A 242 -47.13 -24.32 -42.03
N LYS A 243 -46.29 -25.34 -41.87
CA LYS A 243 -46.30 -26.53 -42.71
C LYS A 243 -47.64 -27.29 -42.57
N THR A 244 -48.07 -27.57 -41.35
CA THR A 244 -49.35 -28.25 -41.09
C THR A 244 -50.55 -27.44 -41.60
N LYS A 245 -50.52 -26.11 -41.47
CA LYS A 245 -51.57 -25.24 -42.00
C LYS A 245 -51.63 -25.28 -43.55
N ASN A 246 -50.48 -25.25 -44.21
CA ASN A 246 -50.43 -25.35 -45.67
C ASN A 246 -50.90 -26.73 -46.17
N GLU A 247 -50.51 -27.81 -45.49
CA GLU A 247 -50.98 -29.18 -45.80
C GLU A 247 -52.50 -29.30 -45.63
N ALA A 248 -53.08 -28.70 -44.59
CA ALA A 248 -54.53 -28.66 -44.38
C ALA A 248 -55.27 -27.90 -45.50
N ILE A 249 -54.74 -26.74 -45.95
CA ILE A 249 -55.31 -25.97 -47.06
C ILE A 249 -55.28 -26.77 -48.37
N VAL A 250 -54.18 -27.48 -48.66
CA VAL A 250 -54.08 -28.34 -49.84
C VAL A 250 -55.08 -29.50 -49.78
N PHE A 251 -55.28 -30.09 -48.61
CA PHE A 251 -56.26 -31.17 -48.42
C PHE A 251 -57.70 -30.69 -48.62
N GLU A 252 -58.06 -29.50 -48.11
CA GLU A 252 -59.38 -28.89 -48.36
C GLU A 252 -59.60 -28.61 -49.85
N LEU A 253 -58.59 -28.10 -50.57
CA LEU A 253 -58.69 -27.83 -52.01
C LEU A 253 -58.82 -29.10 -52.88
N LEU A 254 -58.41 -30.27 -52.38
CA LEU A 254 -58.58 -31.55 -53.09
C LEU A 254 -59.95 -32.19 -52.85
N LEU A 255 -60.72 -31.70 -51.88
CA LEU A 255 -62.06 -32.20 -51.54
C LEU A 255 -63.20 -31.42 -52.21
N PHE A 256 -62.88 -30.32 -52.91
CA PHE A 256 -63.81 -29.50 -53.71
C PHE A 256 -63.49 -29.60 -55.20
#